data_AF-A0A7R9E0D3-F1
#
_entry.id   AF-A0A7R9E0D3-F1
#
_cell.length_a   1.000
_cell.length_b   1.000
_cell.length_c   1.000
_cell.angle_alpha   90.00
_cell.angle_beta   90.00
_cell.angle_gamma   90.00
#
_symmetry.space_group_name_H-M   'P 1'
#
loop_
_entity.id
_entity.type
_entity.pdbx_description
1 polymer ?
#
loop_
_entity_poly.entity_id
_entity_poly.type
_entity_poly.pdbx_seq_one_letter_code
_entity_poly.pdbx_strand_id
1 'polypeptide(L)'
;MTKWPRGRVFMLGAGSLFAVFGSQMVGYSGAGPLASIVAAFVACCGWKLEGWTSSFNPVEDTFSTFWKVFQPILFGLIGTEIDFNRLDSQTIALGLGVLFVALTVRVLVCFLVTLGGTLNFKERFFVVIAWFPKATVQAALGPVALDIARKQSMSDEIQTLASQVLTISVLSILVTAPLGAMAISLAGPRLLNKGASPSALVE
;
A
#
# COMPACT_ATOMS: atom_id res chain seq x y z
N MET A 1 -24.32 -20.95 -11.78
CA MET A 1 -23.21 -21.19 -10.83
C MET A 1 -22.00 -21.73 -11.57
N THR A 2 -21.07 -20.89 -12.01
CA THR A 2 -19.87 -21.35 -12.74
C THR A 2 -18.83 -21.91 -11.78
N LYS A 3 -18.61 -23.23 -11.83
CA LYS A 3 -17.64 -24.04 -11.05
C LYS A 3 -16.16 -23.75 -11.34
N TRP A 4 -15.81 -22.58 -11.92
CA TRP A 4 -14.49 -22.35 -12.51
C TRP A 4 -13.71 -21.19 -11.84
N PRO A 5 -13.19 -21.39 -10.62
CA PRO A 5 -12.39 -20.38 -9.93
C PRO A 5 -11.13 -19.99 -10.72
N ARG A 6 -10.52 -20.95 -11.42
CA ARG A 6 -9.34 -20.71 -12.28
C ARG A 6 -9.62 -19.73 -13.42
N GLY A 7 -10.81 -19.80 -14.03
CA GLY A 7 -11.23 -18.86 -15.07
C GLY A 7 -11.35 -17.43 -14.55
N ARG A 8 -11.88 -17.25 -13.34
CA ARG A 8 -12.01 -15.94 -12.68
C ARG A 8 -10.65 -15.32 -12.35
N VAL A 9 -9.71 -16.14 -11.85
CA VAL A 9 -8.30 -15.72 -11.65
C VAL A 9 -7.70 -15.24 -12.96
N PHE A 10 -7.84 -16.04 -14.02
CA PHE A 10 -7.29 -15.68 -15.33
C PHE A 10 -7.90 -14.40 -15.89
N MET A 11 -9.23 -14.25 -15.84
CA MET A 11 -9.92 -13.06 -16.34
C MET A 11 -9.50 -11.80 -15.58
N LEU A 12 -9.40 -11.86 -14.25
CA LEU A 12 -8.94 -10.70 -13.47
C LEU A 12 -7.46 -10.42 -13.68
N GLY A 13 -6.61 -11.44 -13.72
CA GLY A 13 -5.17 -11.27 -13.94
C GLY A 13 -4.88 -10.70 -15.32
N ALA A 14 -5.36 -11.35 -16.38
CA ALA A 14 -5.19 -10.91 -17.76
C ALA A 14 -5.86 -9.55 -18.01
N GLY A 15 -7.06 -9.34 -17.46
CA GLY A 15 -7.76 -8.06 -17.56
C GLY A 15 -7.01 -6.91 -16.87
N SER A 16 -6.41 -7.18 -15.70
CA SER A 16 -5.58 -6.18 -14.99
C SER A 16 -4.30 -5.87 -15.76
N LEU A 17 -3.61 -6.88 -16.31
CA LEU A 17 -2.43 -6.65 -17.15
C LEU A 17 -2.79 -5.86 -18.41
N PHE A 18 -3.88 -6.22 -19.08
CA PHE A 18 -4.38 -5.49 -20.23
C PHE A 18 -4.71 -4.03 -19.88
N ALA A 19 -5.36 -3.78 -18.73
CA ALA A 19 -5.64 -2.43 -18.26
C ALA A 19 -4.35 -1.64 -17.99
N VAL A 20 -3.35 -2.26 -17.35
CA VAL A 20 -2.06 -1.60 -17.06
C VAL A 20 -1.33 -1.24 -18.36
N PHE A 21 -1.05 -2.20 -19.23
CA PHE A 21 -0.32 -1.93 -20.48
C PHE A 21 -1.14 -1.07 -21.46
N GLY A 22 -2.44 -1.31 -21.57
CA GLY A 22 -3.34 -0.51 -22.40
C GLY A 22 -3.40 0.95 -21.95
N SER A 23 -3.47 1.21 -20.64
CA SER A 23 -3.48 2.58 -20.12
C SER A 23 -2.17 3.34 -20.40
N GLN A 24 -1.04 2.63 -20.40
CA GLN A 24 0.25 3.21 -20.76
C GLN A 24 0.31 3.60 -22.24
N MET A 25 -0.24 2.78 -23.13
CA MET A 25 -0.31 3.09 -24.57
C MET A 25 -1.17 4.32 -24.87
N VAL A 26 -2.23 4.55 -24.09
CA VAL A 26 -3.13 5.71 -24.24
C VAL A 26 -2.55 6.97 -23.56
N GLY A 27 -1.42 6.86 -22.85
CA GLY A 27 -0.77 7.99 -22.17
C GLY A 27 -1.26 8.26 -20.74
N TYR A 28 -2.15 7.40 -20.19
CA TYR A 28 -2.65 7.51 -18.82
C TYR A 28 -2.08 6.41 -17.93
N SER A 29 -0.79 6.52 -17.58
CA SER A 29 -0.05 5.49 -16.82
C SER A 29 -0.67 5.12 -15.46
N GLY A 30 -1.37 6.06 -14.80
CA GLY A 30 -2.05 5.82 -13.52
C GLY A 30 -3.42 5.13 -13.63
N ALA A 31 -4.07 5.15 -14.79
CA ALA A 31 -5.43 4.65 -14.94
C ALA A 31 -5.49 3.11 -14.87
N GLY A 32 -4.49 2.41 -15.39
CA GLY A 32 -4.47 0.94 -15.41
C GLY A 32 -4.39 0.28 -14.03
N PRO A 33 -3.46 0.68 -13.14
CA PRO A 33 -3.44 0.20 -11.76
C PRO A 33 -4.73 0.50 -11.01
N LEU A 34 -5.31 1.69 -11.20
CA LEU A 34 -6.59 2.07 -10.59
C LEU A 34 -7.73 1.17 -11.09
N ALA A 35 -7.81 0.93 -12.40
CA ALA A 35 -8.78 0.01 -12.99
C ALA A 35 -8.64 -1.41 -12.44
N SER A 36 -7.40 -1.88 -12.22
CA SER A 36 -7.13 -3.20 -11.64
C SER A 36 -7.67 -3.31 -10.20
N ILE A 37 -7.47 -2.28 -9.37
CA ILE A 37 -7.99 -2.23 -8.00
C ILE A 37 -9.53 -2.20 -8.00
N VAL A 38 -10.13 -1.37 -8.85
CA VAL A 38 -11.60 -1.26 -8.95
C VAL A 38 -12.20 -2.57 -9.46
N ALA A 39 -11.60 -3.21 -10.48
CA ALA A 39 -12.07 -4.48 -11.00
C ALA A 39 -12.00 -5.60 -9.94
N ALA A 40 -10.90 -5.67 -9.17
CA ALA A 40 -10.77 -6.63 -8.07
C ALA A 40 -11.82 -6.38 -6.97
N PHE A 41 -12.06 -5.12 -6.61
CA PHE A 41 -13.08 -4.74 -5.63
C PHE A 41 -14.50 -5.12 -6.09
N VAL A 42 -14.87 -4.75 -7.32
CA VAL A 42 -16.18 -5.06 -7.91
C VAL A 42 -16.37 -6.58 -8.03
N ALA A 43 -15.34 -7.32 -8.45
CA ALA A 43 -15.39 -8.77 -8.53
C ALA A 43 -15.60 -9.41 -7.15
N CYS A 44 -14.89 -8.94 -6.11
CA CYS A 44 -15.08 -9.40 -4.75
C CYS A 44 -16.51 -9.15 -4.25
N CYS A 45 -17.07 -7.96 -4.49
CA CYS A 45 -18.47 -7.66 -4.17
C CYS A 45 -19.46 -8.57 -4.92
N GLY A 46 -19.22 -8.81 -6.21
CA GLY A 46 -20.03 -9.71 -7.02
C GLY A 46 -20.01 -11.15 -6.49
N TRP A 47 -18.84 -11.68 -6.11
CA TRP A 47 -18.74 -13.03 -5.59
C TRP A 47 -19.39 -13.20 -4.21
N LYS A 48 -19.38 -12.16 -3.37
CA LYS A 48 -20.13 -12.17 -2.12
C LYS A 48 -21.65 -12.32 -2.35
N LEU A 49 -22.19 -11.69 -3.40
CA LEU A 49 -23.59 -11.87 -3.80
C LEU A 49 -23.88 -13.29 -4.32
N GLU A 50 -22.89 -13.96 -4.89
CA GLU A 50 -22.99 -15.36 -5.34
C GLU A 50 -22.85 -16.38 -4.18
N GLY A 51 -22.71 -15.93 -2.93
CA GLY A 51 -22.62 -16.77 -1.75
C GLY A 51 -21.19 -17.14 -1.34
N TRP A 52 -20.16 -16.50 -1.91
CA TRP A 52 -18.79 -16.67 -1.42
C TRP A 52 -18.64 -15.93 -0.09
N THR A 53 -18.12 -16.62 0.93
CA THR A 53 -17.87 -16.04 2.25
C THR A 53 -16.44 -15.49 2.32
N SER A 54 -16.17 -14.64 3.32
CA SER A 54 -14.80 -14.11 3.54
C SER A 54 -13.78 -15.20 3.87
N SER A 55 -14.24 -16.40 4.25
CA SER A 55 -13.38 -17.57 4.50
C SER A 55 -13.17 -18.46 3.27
N PHE A 56 -13.92 -18.25 2.18
CA PHE A 56 -13.82 -19.07 0.97
C PHE A 56 -13.80 -18.19 -0.28
N ASN A 57 -12.59 -17.75 -0.65
CA ASN A 57 -12.34 -16.97 -1.86
C ASN A 57 -11.10 -17.51 -2.61
N PRO A 58 -11.26 -18.52 -3.48
CA PRO A 58 -10.13 -19.17 -4.14
C PRO A 58 -9.33 -18.23 -5.06
N VAL A 59 -9.91 -17.11 -5.49
CA VAL A 59 -9.21 -16.12 -6.31
C VAL A 59 -8.23 -15.31 -5.47
N GLU A 60 -8.66 -14.88 -4.29
CA GLU A 60 -7.80 -14.18 -3.33
C GLU A 60 -6.64 -15.05 -2.85
N ASP A 61 -6.88 -16.32 -2.56
CA ASP A 61 -5.82 -17.27 -2.17
C ASP A 61 -4.74 -17.40 -3.24
N THR A 62 -5.16 -17.42 -4.51
CA THR A 62 -4.24 -17.51 -5.65
C THR A 62 -3.39 -16.24 -5.77
N PHE A 63 -4.00 -15.06 -5.69
CA PHE A 63 -3.27 -13.78 -5.72
C PHE A 63 -2.39 -13.57 -4.48
N SER A 64 -2.81 -14.04 -3.31
CA SER A 64 -1.99 -14.05 -2.09
C SER A 64 -0.74 -14.91 -2.26
N THR A 65 -0.88 -16.07 -2.93
CA THR A 65 0.26 -16.93 -3.26
C THR A 65 1.23 -16.24 -4.22
N PHE A 66 0.73 -15.58 -5.26
CA PHE A 66 1.58 -14.75 -6.13
C PHE A 66 2.29 -13.64 -5.35
N TRP A 67 1.57 -12.94 -4.46
CA TRP A 67 2.15 -11.86 -3.65
C TRP A 67 3.31 -12.34 -2.78
N LYS A 68 3.25 -13.54 -2.20
CA LYS A 68 4.37 -14.11 -1.43
C LYS A 68 5.66 -14.22 -2.23
N VAL A 69 5.56 -14.40 -3.56
CA VAL A 69 6.72 -14.45 -4.48
C VAL A 69 7.15 -13.04 -4.89
N PHE A 70 6.19 -12.17 -5.26
CA PHE A 70 6.49 -10.83 -5.76
C PHE A 70 6.94 -9.84 -4.68
N GLN A 71 6.47 -9.99 -3.44
CA GLN A 71 6.82 -9.10 -2.34
C GLN A 71 8.35 -8.99 -2.12
N PRO A 72 9.10 -10.09 -1.91
CA PRO A 72 10.54 -10.01 -1.71
C PRO A 72 11.29 -9.50 -2.96
N ILE A 73 10.83 -9.83 -4.17
CA ILE A 73 11.41 -9.31 -5.41
C ILE A 73 11.26 -7.79 -5.47
N LEU A 74 10.06 -7.27 -5.19
CA LEU A 74 9.76 -5.84 -5.21
C LEU A 74 10.65 -5.07 -4.24
N PHE A 75 10.70 -5.50 -2.97
CA PHE A 75 11.55 -4.84 -1.97
C PHE A 75 13.06 -5.01 -2.25
N GLY A 76 13.48 -6.14 -2.80
CA GLY A 76 14.87 -6.37 -3.22
C GLY A 76 15.30 -5.43 -4.34
N LEU A 77 14.50 -5.30 -5.40
CA LEU A 77 14.78 -4.41 -6.54
C LEU A 77 14.87 -2.94 -6.12
N ILE A 78 13.97 -2.50 -5.24
CA ILE A 78 14.02 -1.13 -4.74
C ILE A 78 15.27 -0.92 -3.89
N GLY A 79 15.66 -1.90 -3.09
CA GLY A 79 16.92 -1.87 -2.35
C GLY A 79 18.13 -1.72 -3.26
N THR A 80 18.14 -2.37 -4.42
CA THR A 80 19.25 -2.27 -5.39
C THR A 80 19.31 -0.94 -6.14
N GLU A 81 18.19 -0.21 -6.26
CA GLU A 81 18.18 1.11 -6.91
C GLU A 81 18.75 2.23 -6.01
N ILE A 82 19.03 1.94 -4.73
CA ILE A 82 19.58 2.92 -3.79
C ILE A 82 21.09 2.95 -3.90
N ASP A 83 21.62 4.11 -4.29
CA ASP A 83 23.05 4.37 -4.32
C ASP A 83 23.46 5.21 -3.09
N PHE A 84 23.93 4.53 -2.04
CA PHE A 84 24.38 5.17 -0.80
C PHE A 84 25.53 6.17 -1.00
N ASN A 85 26.33 6.02 -2.07
CA ASN A 85 27.46 6.92 -2.31
C ASN A 85 27.00 8.30 -2.82
N ARG A 86 25.79 8.39 -3.38
CA ARG A 86 25.17 9.66 -3.79
C ARG A 86 24.31 10.30 -2.70
N LEU A 87 24.19 9.64 -1.55
CA LEU A 87 23.39 10.13 -0.43
C LEU A 87 24.22 11.06 0.44
N ASP A 88 24.06 12.35 0.19
CA ASP A 88 24.58 13.35 1.10
C ASP A 88 23.83 13.31 2.44
N SER A 89 24.57 13.45 3.54
CA SER A 89 24.00 13.38 4.90
C SER A 89 22.96 14.46 5.15
N GLN A 90 23.10 15.63 4.52
CA GLN A 90 22.12 16.71 4.62
C GLN A 90 20.79 16.31 3.96
N THR A 91 20.83 15.60 2.83
CA THR A 91 19.64 15.12 2.12
C THR A 91 18.86 14.12 2.99
N ILE A 92 19.55 13.22 3.69
CA ILE A 92 18.92 12.26 4.61
C ILE A 92 18.25 13.00 5.77
N ALA A 93 18.94 13.97 6.38
CA ALA A 93 18.39 14.75 7.48
C ALA A 93 17.15 15.55 7.07
N LEU A 94 17.20 16.23 5.91
CA LEU A 94 16.06 16.94 5.33
C LEU A 94 14.91 15.97 5.01
N GLY A 95 15.21 14.80 4.44
CA GLY A 95 14.23 13.75 4.17
C GLY A 95 13.52 13.25 5.42
N LEU A 96 14.26 13.07 6.52
CA LEU A 96 13.69 12.70 7.81
C LEU A 96 12.81 13.81 8.41
N GLY A 97 13.21 15.07 8.25
CA GLY A 97 12.41 16.24 8.62
C GLY A 97 11.08 16.29 7.86
N VAL A 98 11.12 16.13 6.53
CA VAL A 98 9.93 16.06 5.68
C VAL A 98 9.03 14.90 6.11
N LEU A 99 9.61 13.73 6.39
CA LEU A 99 8.86 12.58 6.88
C LEU A 99 8.13 12.88 8.19
N PHE A 100 8.81 13.51 9.16
CA PHE A 100 8.22 13.85 10.45
C PHE A 100 7.05 14.83 10.31
N VAL A 101 7.21 15.88 9.50
CA VAL A 101 6.15 16.85 9.22
C VAL A 101 4.97 16.17 8.52
N ALA A 102 5.23 15.37 7.48
CA ALA A 102 4.19 14.66 6.74
C ALA A 102 3.40 13.68 7.64
N LEU A 103 4.08 12.97 8.53
CA LEU A 103 3.43 12.07 9.50
C LEU A 103 2.61 12.83 10.53
N THR A 104 3.11 13.97 11.02
CA THR A 104 2.37 14.81 11.98
C THR A 104 1.07 15.33 11.36
N VAL A 105 1.14 15.90 10.14
CA VAL A 105 -0.04 16.35 9.41
C VAL A 105 -1.02 15.20 9.18
N ARG A 106 -0.52 14.01 8.79
CA ARG A 106 -1.36 12.82 8.60
C ARG A 106 -2.09 12.42 9.87
N VAL A 107 -1.40 12.40 11.01
CA VAL A 107 -1.99 12.07 12.31
C VAL A 107 -3.09 13.07 12.68
N LEU A 108 -2.83 14.37 12.50
CA LEU A 108 -3.81 15.43 12.77
C LEU A 108 -5.05 15.29 11.88
N VAL A 109 -4.86 15.14 10.57
CA VAL A 109 -5.96 14.99 9.62
C VAL A 109 -6.76 13.72 9.88
N CYS A 110 -6.08 12.60 10.15
CA CYS A 110 -6.75 11.34 10.49
C CYS A 110 -7.60 11.50 11.75
N PHE A 111 -7.06 12.13 12.79
CA PHE A 111 -7.80 12.41 14.01
C PHE A 111 -9.03 13.29 13.73
N LEU A 112 -8.88 14.39 12.99
CA LEU A 112 -9.98 15.28 12.60
C LEU A 112 -11.08 14.56 11.81
N VAL A 113 -10.72 13.73 10.83
CA VAL A 113 -11.69 12.95 10.05
C VAL A 113 -12.44 11.94 10.93
N THR A 114 -11.76 11.34 11.92
CA THR A 114 -12.41 10.41 12.85
C THR A 114 -13.31 11.08 13.89
N LEU A 115 -13.26 12.42 14.05
CA LEU A 115 -14.10 13.12 15.03
C LEU A 115 -15.60 13.00 14.72
N GLY A 116 -15.97 12.94 13.44
CA GLY A 116 -17.35 12.78 12.98
C GLY A 116 -17.88 11.34 13.04
N GLY A 117 -17.06 10.38 13.48
CA GLY A 117 -17.45 8.97 13.55
C GLY A 117 -18.00 8.54 14.91
N THR A 118 -18.64 7.37 14.94
CA THR A 118 -19.18 6.70 16.14
C THR A 118 -18.13 6.00 17.02
N LEU A 119 -16.83 6.19 16.71
CA LEU A 119 -15.71 5.51 17.38
C LEU A 119 -15.38 6.14 18.74
N ASN A 120 -14.98 5.32 19.71
CA ASN A 120 -14.52 5.78 21.01
C ASN A 120 -13.10 6.39 20.93
N PHE A 121 -12.69 7.22 21.89
CA PHE A 121 -11.40 7.92 21.85
C PHE A 121 -10.20 6.97 21.75
N LYS A 122 -10.28 5.80 22.41
CA LYS A 122 -9.26 4.74 22.33
C LYS A 122 -9.18 4.11 20.93
N GLU A 123 -10.33 3.85 20.32
CA GLU A 123 -10.42 3.28 18.97
C GLU A 123 -9.94 4.28 17.93
N ARG A 124 -10.27 5.57 18.08
CA ARG A 124 -9.78 6.65 17.21
C ARG A 124 -8.25 6.72 17.23
N PHE A 125 -7.63 6.65 18.42
CA PHE A 125 -6.17 6.62 18.52
C PHE A 125 -5.56 5.37 17.89
N PHE A 126 -6.24 4.22 18.01
CA PHE A 126 -5.82 3.00 17.31
C PHE A 126 -5.91 3.15 15.78
N VAL A 127 -6.97 3.76 15.23
CA VAL A 127 -7.09 4.00 13.78
C VAL A 127 -5.93 4.85 13.27
N VAL A 128 -5.58 5.92 14.00
CA VAL A 128 -4.45 6.80 13.67
C VAL A 128 -3.13 6.01 13.65
N ILE A 129 -2.89 5.15 14.65
CA ILE A 129 -1.70 4.28 14.70
C ILE A 129 -1.69 3.26 13.55
N ALA A 130 -2.84 2.65 13.25
CA ALA A 130 -2.97 1.66 12.19
C ALA A 130 -2.74 2.24 10.79
N TRP A 131 -2.93 3.55 10.61
CA TRP A 131 -2.66 4.27 9.37
C TRP A 131 -1.20 4.74 9.22
N PHE A 132 -0.36 4.48 10.22
CA PHE A 132 1.04 4.88 10.22
C PHE A 132 1.94 4.07 9.27
N PRO A 133 1.84 2.71 9.20
CA PRO A 133 2.68 1.92 8.30
C PRO A 133 2.09 1.87 6.88
N LYS A 134 2.75 2.51 5.91
CA LYS A 134 2.41 2.40 4.48
C LYS A 134 3.67 2.24 3.63
N ALA A 135 4.05 1.00 3.33
CA ALA A 135 5.30 0.71 2.63
C ALA A 135 5.13 0.40 1.12
N THR A 136 4.10 -0.37 0.75
CA THR A 136 4.01 -0.99 -0.58
C THR A 136 3.79 0.00 -1.72
N VAL A 137 3.02 1.06 -1.50
CA VAL A 137 2.79 2.11 -2.51
C VAL A 137 4.04 2.96 -2.72
N GLN A 138 4.77 3.27 -1.64
CA GLN A 138 6.03 4.01 -1.73
C GLN A 138 7.09 3.18 -2.45
N ALA A 139 7.10 1.87 -2.18
CA ALA A 139 7.98 0.93 -2.81
C ALA A 139 7.73 0.87 -4.34
N ALA A 140 6.46 0.78 -4.75
CA ALA A 140 6.10 0.73 -6.16
C ALA A 140 6.28 2.07 -6.90
N LEU A 141 5.97 3.20 -6.26
CA LEU A 141 5.98 4.53 -6.90
C LEU A 141 7.30 5.29 -6.75
N GLY A 142 8.09 4.99 -5.72
CA GLY A 142 9.36 5.68 -5.42
C GLY A 142 10.33 5.69 -6.60
N PRO A 143 10.58 4.54 -7.28
CA PRO A 143 11.46 4.49 -8.45
C PRO A 143 10.89 5.14 -9.71
N VAL A 144 9.58 5.37 -9.80
CA VAL A 144 8.92 5.81 -11.04
C VAL A 144 9.40 7.19 -11.48
N ALA A 145 9.60 8.11 -10.54
CA ALA A 145 10.13 9.44 -10.87
C ALA A 145 11.54 9.35 -11.49
N LEU A 146 12.38 8.46 -10.97
CA LEU A 146 13.76 8.27 -11.45
C LEU A 146 13.78 7.57 -12.81
N ASP A 147 12.92 6.58 -13.01
CA ASP A 147 12.75 5.90 -14.30
C ASP A 147 12.29 6.87 -15.40
N ILE A 148 11.32 7.75 -15.11
CA ILE A 148 10.87 8.79 -16.05
C ILE A 148 12.00 9.76 -16.37
N ALA A 149 12.72 10.26 -15.37
CA ALA A 149 13.82 11.20 -15.55
C ALA A 149 14.95 10.63 -16.43
N ARG A 150 15.29 9.35 -16.24
CA ARG A 150 16.27 8.62 -17.06
C ARG A 150 15.77 8.38 -18.48
N LYS A 151 14.54 7.88 -18.65
CA LYS A 151 13.94 7.59 -19.97
C LYS A 151 13.84 8.81 -20.86
N GLN A 152 13.50 9.95 -20.29
CA GLN A 152 13.37 11.21 -21.03
C GLN A 152 14.71 11.96 -21.17
N SER A 153 15.82 11.40 -20.66
CA SER A 153 17.14 12.05 -20.65
C SER A 153 17.07 13.48 -20.12
N MET A 154 16.33 13.67 -19.01
CA MET A 154 16.16 14.97 -18.38
C MET A 154 17.48 15.47 -17.78
N SER A 155 17.56 16.76 -17.48
CA SER A 155 18.77 17.38 -16.90
C SER A 155 19.24 16.66 -15.63
N ASP A 156 20.55 16.75 -15.37
CA ASP A 156 21.19 16.11 -14.20
C ASP A 156 20.57 16.58 -12.87
N GLU A 157 20.08 17.82 -12.82
CA GLU A 157 19.34 18.36 -11.68
C GLU A 157 18.04 17.59 -11.40
N ILE A 158 17.27 17.29 -12.44
CA ILE A 158 15.99 16.57 -12.32
C ILE A 158 16.25 15.11 -11.94
N GLN A 159 17.30 14.49 -12.49
CA GLN A 159 17.69 13.14 -12.11
C GLN A 159 18.12 13.06 -10.65
N THR A 160 18.84 14.07 -10.16
CA THR A 160 19.24 14.18 -8.76
C THR A 160 18.00 14.29 -7.86
N LEU A 161 17.05 15.17 -8.20
CA LEU A 161 15.80 15.31 -7.46
C LEU A 161 14.99 14.00 -7.43
N ALA A 162 14.91 13.31 -8.57
CA ALA A 162 14.22 12.02 -8.66
C ALA A 162 14.91 10.93 -7.81
N SER A 163 16.24 10.95 -7.73
CA SER A 163 17.00 10.07 -6.84
C SER A 163 16.75 10.40 -5.36
N GLN A 164 16.61 11.68 -5.00
CA GLN A 164 16.21 12.10 -3.65
C GLN A 164 14.81 11.59 -3.30
N VAL A 165 13.84 11.67 -4.23
CA VAL A 165 12.47 11.15 -4.03
C VAL A 165 12.49 9.64 -3.77
N LEU A 166 13.25 8.87 -4.55
CA LEU A 166 13.44 7.43 -4.33
C LEU A 166 14.03 7.18 -2.93
N THR A 167 15.09 7.90 -2.56
CA THR A 167 15.76 7.77 -1.27
C THR A 167 14.82 8.04 -0.10
N ILE A 168 14.08 9.15 -0.16
CA ILE A 168 13.12 9.54 0.88
C ILE A 168 12.00 8.50 0.98
N SER A 169 11.57 7.93 -0.15
CA SER A 169 10.58 6.86 -0.18
C SER A 169 11.08 5.62 0.57
N VAL A 170 12.33 5.22 0.35
CA VAL A 170 12.91 4.08 1.08
C VAL A 170 13.16 4.39 2.54
N LEU A 171 13.69 5.57 2.87
CA LEU A 171 13.86 6.01 4.24
C LEU A 171 12.52 5.99 5.00
N SER A 172 11.45 6.44 4.34
CA SER A 172 10.09 6.37 4.88
C SER A 172 9.68 4.92 5.17
N ILE A 173 9.92 3.97 4.26
CA ILE A 173 9.63 2.55 4.47
C ILE A 173 10.42 2.00 5.67
N LEU A 174 11.73 2.23 5.69
CA LEU A 174 12.65 1.72 6.71
C LEU A 174 12.30 2.23 8.12
N VAL A 175 11.84 3.48 8.23
CA VAL A 175 11.45 4.08 9.51
C VAL A 175 10.01 3.70 9.89
N THR A 176 9.05 3.88 8.98
CA THR A 176 7.62 3.75 9.31
C THR A 176 7.12 2.32 9.43
N ALA A 177 7.70 1.37 8.69
CA ALA A 177 7.28 -0.04 8.77
C ALA A 177 7.56 -0.67 10.16
N PRO A 178 8.79 -0.63 10.71
CA PRO A 178 9.04 -1.19 12.04
C PRO A 178 8.36 -0.38 13.15
N LEU A 179 8.37 0.96 13.08
CA LEU A 179 7.67 1.79 14.06
C LEU A 179 6.16 1.52 14.06
N GLY A 180 5.54 1.42 12.90
CA GLY A 180 4.12 1.11 12.75
C GLY A 180 3.79 -0.29 13.25
N ALA A 181 4.61 -1.30 12.92
CA ALA A 181 4.43 -2.67 13.42
C ALA A 181 4.52 -2.74 14.95
N MET A 182 5.50 -2.07 15.56
CA MET A 182 5.63 -1.96 17.02
C MET A 182 4.42 -1.23 17.63
N ALA A 183 4.03 -0.10 17.07
CA ALA A 183 2.91 0.69 17.56
C ALA A 183 1.59 -0.10 17.52
N ILE A 184 1.29 -0.79 16.41
CA ILE A 184 0.09 -1.63 16.28
C ILE A 184 0.12 -2.79 17.28
N SER A 185 1.27 -3.45 17.44
CA SER A 185 1.41 -4.60 18.34
C SER A 185 1.19 -4.23 19.80
N LEU A 186 1.64 -3.05 20.22
CA LEU A 186 1.47 -2.54 21.59
C LEU A 186 0.09 -1.91 21.83
N ALA A 187 -0.40 -1.17 20.85
CA ALA A 187 -1.65 -0.42 20.96
C ALA A 187 -2.89 -1.29 20.76
N GLY A 188 -2.82 -2.31 19.89
CA GLY A 188 -3.95 -3.19 19.57
C GLY A 188 -4.58 -3.84 20.81
N PRO A 189 -3.84 -4.62 21.61
CA PRO A 189 -4.39 -5.26 22.81
C PRO A 189 -4.87 -4.30 23.90
N ARG A 190 -4.37 -3.05 23.93
CA ARG A 190 -4.66 -2.06 24.98
C ARG A 190 -5.82 -1.12 24.63
N LEU A 191 -6.02 -0.84 23.34
CA LEU A 191 -6.98 0.15 22.87
C LEU A 191 -8.22 -0.46 22.23
N LEU A 192 -8.12 -1.69 21.68
CA LEU A 192 -9.27 -2.41 21.17
C LEU A 192 -9.89 -3.22 22.30
N ASN A 193 -11.16 -2.93 22.60
CA ASN A 193 -11.96 -3.82 23.43
C ASN A 193 -12.12 -5.15 22.70
N LYS A 194 -11.89 -6.27 23.38
CA LYS A 194 -12.38 -7.57 22.90
C LYS A 194 -13.90 -7.50 22.95
N GLY A 195 -14.55 -7.22 21.83
CA GLY A 195 -15.98 -7.44 21.70
C GLY A 195 -16.26 -8.88 22.14
N ALA A 196 -17.24 -9.06 23.04
CA ALA A 196 -17.66 -10.37 23.50
C ALA A 196 -17.84 -11.29 22.27
N SER A 197 -17.23 -12.47 22.33
CA SER A 197 -17.43 -13.50 21.32
C SER A 197 -18.93 -13.69 21.08
N PRO A 198 -19.39 -13.83 19.82
CA PRO A 198 -20.80 -14.06 19.49
C PRO A 198 -21.30 -15.47 19.87
N SER A 199 -20.80 -16.03 20.98
CA SER A 199 -21.19 -17.34 21.54
C SER A 199 -22.29 -17.25 22.60
N ALA A 200 -22.92 -16.08 22.79
CA ALA A 200 -23.97 -15.87 23.81
C ALA A 200 -25.37 -15.57 23.26
N LEU A 201 -25.64 -15.84 21.98
CA LEU A 201 -26.99 -15.69 21.37
C LEU A 201 -27.56 -17.02 20.84
N VAL A 202 -27.08 -18.14 21.39
CA VAL A 202 -27.69 -19.46 21.18
C VAL A 202 -27.93 -20.09 22.56
N GLU A 203 -28.90 -19.53 23.29
CA GLU A 203 -29.73 -20.25 24.28
C GLU A 203 -31.14 -19.66 24.21
#